data_AF-A0A0D6QUQ5-F1
#
_entry.id   AF-A0A0D6QUQ5-F1
#
_cell.length_a   1.000
_cell.length_b   1.000
_cell.length_c   1.000
_cell.angle_alpha   90.00
_cell.angle_beta   90.00
_cell.angle_gamma   90.00
#
_symmetry.space_group_name_H-M   'P 1'
#
loop_
_entity.id
_entity.type
_entity.pdbx_description
1 polymer ?
#
loop_
_entity_poly.entity_id
_entity_poly.type
_entity_poly.pdbx_seq_one_letter_code
_entity_poly.pdbx_strand_id
1 'polypeptide(L)'
;MATAGAIVRGLISPCCKIFDSPKHPEIGDISSQHNIITHALRISSRGLHFAAAHKNLRLKAHCNPLSHLFGEEVEDDVLREECGVVGIYGDPEAARLCYLALHALQHRGQEGAGIVTATEGVLHSITGVGLVADVFDESKLNQLPGSQAIGHVRYSTAGSSMLKNVQPFVAGYRFGSVGVAHNGNLVNYKTLRAMLEESGSIFNTSSDTEVVLHLIAISKARPFLQRLVDACGQLEGAYSMVFLTDDKLVAVRDPYGFRPLVMGRRANGAVVFASETCALDLIEAKYEREVNPGEVVVVDTEGISSLCLLPHQQRKACIFEHIYFSLPNSLVFGRSVYHSRYTFGQILAEEAPVECDVVIAVPDSGVVAALGYAARAKVPFQQGLIRSHYVGRTFIEPSQKIRDFGVKLKLAPVRAVLEGKRVVVVDDSIVRGTTSSKIVRLIKGAGAKEVHMRIASPPIIGSCYYGVDTPSREELISNRFSVEDTRIFIGADSLAFLPLEKLRDLLVEEAPTFCDACFSGNYAVPVRDDKVKRVGDFVDDGLNGRVASGWNTSSQGESQG
;
A
#
# COMPACT_ATOMS: atom_id res chain seq x y z
N MET A 1 -53.08 -47.74 12.82
CA MET A 1 -51.93 -48.68 12.84
C MET A 1 -50.84 -48.02 13.68
N ALA A 2 -50.92 -48.16 15.01
CA ALA A 2 -50.26 -49.20 15.82
C ALA A 2 -48.74 -48.93 15.94
N THR A 3 -48.31 -48.25 17.02
CA THR A 3 -47.56 -48.77 18.23
C THR A 3 -46.07 -49.02 17.97
N ALA A 4 -45.08 -48.63 18.80
CA ALA A 4 -44.93 -48.46 20.26
C ALA A 4 -43.83 -47.38 20.56
N GLY A 5 -43.72 -46.66 21.70
CA GLY A 5 -43.65 -47.05 23.13
C GLY A 5 -42.18 -47.37 23.51
N ALA A 6 -41.47 -46.83 24.51
CA ALA A 6 -41.71 -46.16 25.80
C ALA A 6 -40.42 -45.36 26.21
N ILE A 7 -40.39 -44.21 26.91
CA ILE A 7 -40.62 -43.91 28.36
C ILE A 7 -39.77 -44.82 29.28
N VAL A 8 -38.85 -44.34 30.16
CA VAL A 8 -39.08 -43.79 31.52
C VAL A 8 -37.79 -43.10 32.09
N ARG A 9 -37.99 -41.87 32.64
CA ARG A 9 -37.52 -41.21 33.90
C ARG A 9 -36.24 -41.75 34.60
N GLY A 10 -35.32 -40.94 35.15
CA GLY A 10 -35.43 -39.67 35.89
C GLY A 10 -34.94 -39.89 37.34
N LEU A 11 -34.27 -38.89 37.96
CA LEU A 11 -34.17 -38.57 39.42
C LEU A 11 -33.00 -37.56 39.64
N ILE A 12 -33.27 -36.29 40.02
CA ILE A 12 -33.15 -35.68 41.40
C ILE A 12 -31.67 -35.40 41.79
N SER A 13 -31.19 -34.24 42.27
CA SER A 13 -31.70 -32.93 42.74
C SER A 13 -30.49 -31.99 42.96
N PRO A 14 -30.67 -30.65 43.03
CA PRO A 14 -29.61 -29.65 43.20
C PRO A 14 -29.31 -29.33 44.67
N CYS A 15 -28.20 -28.64 44.94
CA CYS A 15 -27.90 -28.09 46.27
C CYS A 15 -27.52 -26.60 46.20
N CYS A 16 -28.32 -25.79 46.91
CA CYS A 16 -28.18 -24.37 47.16
C CYS A 16 -27.05 -24.03 48.15
N LYS A 17 -26.61 -22.76 48.16
CA LYS A 17 -26.84 -21.75 49.25
C LYS A 17 -26.06 -20.45 48.92
N ILE A 18 -26.74 -19.32 48.68
CA ILE A 18 -27.18 -18.26 49.63
C ILE A 18 -26.00 -17.45 50.20
N PHE A 19 -25.95 -16.14 49.92
CA PHE A 19 -25.88 -15.08 50.95
C PHE A 19 -26.31 -13.71 50.39
N ASP A 20 -27.09 -13.04 51.24
CA ASP A 20 -27.92 -11.85 51.03
C ASP A 20 -27.16 -10.51 50.90
N SER A 21 -27.83 -9.55 50.24
CA SER A 21 -27.66 -8.10 50.44
C SER A 21 -28.15 -7.65 51.83
N PRO A 22 -27.70 -6.48 52.34
CA PRO A 22 -28.68 -5.39 52.42
C PRO A 22 -28.14 -3.95 52.26
N LYS A 23 -28.95 -3.14 51.56
CA LYS A 23 -29.45 -1.77 51.88
C LYS A 23 -28.51 -0.54 51.88
N HIS A 24 -28.90 0.42 51.03
CA HIS A 24 -28.69 1.88 51.08
C HIS A 24 -29.14 2.53 52.40
N PRO A 25 -28.65 3.76 52.70
CA PRO A 25 -29.36 5.02 52.35
C PRO A 25 -28.41 6.06 51.72
N GLU A 26 -28.74 6.74 50.62
CA GLU A 26 -29.63 7.91 50.42
C GLU A 26 -28.99 9.29 50.74
N ILE A 27 -29.12 10.19 49.75
CA ILE A 27 -29.13 11.68 49.78
C ILE A 27 -27.80 12.44 49.69
N GLY A 28 -27.71 13.35 48.70
CA GLY A 28 -26.92 14.57 48.80
C GLY A 28 -26.39 15.18 47.49
N ASP A 29 -27.26 15.80 46.70
CA ASP A 29 -26.87 16.79 45.69
C ASP A 29 -26.30 18.04 46.39
N ILE A 30 -25.26 18.69 45.84
CA ILE A 30 -24.93 20.12 45.96
C ILE A 30 -23.65 20.41 45.14
N SER A 31 -23.85 21.17 44.08
CA SER A 31 -22.87 22.04 43.44
C SER A 31 -22.35 23.13 44.39
N SER A 32 -21.04 23.39 44.39
CA SER A 32 -20.37 24.72 44.48
C SER A 32 -19.09 24.74 45.34
N GLN A 33 -18.18 25.68 45.00
CA GLN A 33 -16.86 26.04 45.57
C GLN A 33 -15.67 25.43 44.80
N HIS A 34 -15.10 26.06 43.77
CA HIS A 34 -14.26 27.28 43.78
C HIS A 34 -13.38 27.42 45.03
N ASN A 35 -12.11 27.00 44.95
CA ASN A 35 -10.93 27.91 44.94
C ASN A 35 -9.58 27.23 45.26
N ILE A 36 -8.55 27.64 44.49
CA ILE A 36 -7.15 27.92 44.86
C ILE A 36 -6.23 26.70 45.16
N ILE A 37 -5.12 26.57 44.42
CA ILE A 37 -3.74 26.85 44.87
C ILE A 37 -2.79 26.80 43.65
N THR A 38 -2.31 27.98 43.29
CA THR A 38 -1.10 28.23 42.50
C THR A 38 0.08 28.18 43.48
N HIS A 39 1.20 27.51 43.14
CA HIS A 39 2.46 27.68 43.88
C HIS A 39 3.60 28.05 42.94
N ALA A 40 4.16 29.22 43.23
CA ALA A 40 5.31 29.84 42.61
C ALA A 40 6.61 29.29 43.23
N LEU A 41 7.67 29.22 42.43
CA LEU A 41 9.04 29.21 42.92
C LEU A 41 9.81 30.36 42.26
N ARG A 42 10.30 31.24 43.11
CA ARG A 42 11.11 32.42 42.81
C ARG A 42 12.43 32.27 43.58
N ILE A 43 13.50 32.77 42.96
CA ILE A 43 14.78 33.19 43.56
C ILE A 43 15.88 32.13 43.72
N SER A 44 16.95 32.29 42.93
CA SER A 44 18.28 32.63 43.46
C SER A 44 19.27 32.90 42.31
N SER A 45 19.67 34.16 42.19
CA SER A 45 20.74 34.65 41.32
C SER A 45 22.00 34.87 42.15
N ARG A 46 23.15 34.38 41.66
CA ARG A 46 24.50 34.90 41.98
C ARG A 46 25.48 34.39 40.92
N GLY A 47 26.09 35.32 40.20
CA GLY A 47 27.04 35.04 39.14
C GLY A 47 28.46 34.78 39.64
N LEU A 48 29.31 34.35 38.69
CA LEU A 48 30.75 34.56 38.72
C LEU A 48 31.28 34.55 37.28
N HIS A 49 31.94 35.64 36.89
CA HIS A 49 32.81 35.74 35.72
C HIS A 49 34.11 34.97 35.97
N PHE A 50 34.67 34.33 34.94
CA PHE A 50 36.12 34.38 34.66
C PHE A 50 36.39 34.08 33.19
N ALA A 51 37.20 34.95 32.58
CA ALA A 51 37.72 34.85 31.23
C ALA A 51 38.86 33.83 31.14
N ALA A 52 38.99 33.13 30.00
CA ALA A 52 40.23 32.46 29.63
C ALA A 52 40.42 32.45 28.11
N ALA A 53 41.54 33.06 27.71
CA ALA A 53 42.07 33.12 26.36
C ALA A 53 42.49 31.72 25.87
N HIS A 54 42.22 31.40 24.60
CA HIS A 54 42.82 30.24 23.94
C HIS A 54 43.74 30.67 22.79
N LYS A 55 45.02 30.36 22.99
CA LYS A 55 46.11 30.41 22.01
C LYS A 55 45.86 29.42 20.88
N ASN A 56 46.19 29.87 19.66
CA ASN A 56 46.35 29.06 18.46
C ASN A 56 47.36 27.91 18.68
N LEU A 57 46.91 26.67 18.58
CA LEU A 57 47.76 25.53 18.24
C LEU A 57 47.14 24.79 17.06
N ARG A 58 47.78 24.91 15.89
CA ARG A 58 47.48 24.12 14.69
C ARG A 58 47.97 22.69 14.90
N LEU A 59 47.05 21.73 14.95
CA LEU A 59 47.32 20.31 14.75
C LEU A 59 46.49 19.83 13.55
N LYS A 60 47.18 19.40 12.50
CA LYS A 60 46.60 18.80 11.30
C LYS A 60 45.95 17.46 11.69
N ALA A 61 44.64 17.35 11.58
CA ALA A 61 43.93 16.08 11.61
C ALA A 61 43.50 15.72 10.17
N HIS A 62 43.83 14.52 9.73
CA HIS A 62 43.38 13.95 8.47
C HIS A 62 41.85 13.87 8.42
N CYS A 63 41.24 14.50 7.42
CA CYS A 63 39.82 14.34 7.12
C CYS A 63 39.56 12.94 6.57
N ASN A 64 38.73 12.18 7.26
CA ASN A 64 38.09 10.96 6.78
C ASN A 64 36.90 11.38 5.87
N PRO A 65 36.81 10.96 4.59
CA PRO A 65 35.84 11.50 3.65
C PRO A 65 34.38 11.02 3.84
N LEU A 66 34.04 10.35 4.96
CA LEU A 66 32.73 9.72 5.17
C LEU A 66 31.75 10.52 6.05
N SER A 67 32.11 11.71 6.53
CA SER A 67 31.28 12.46 7.48
C SER A 67 30.22 13.37 6.87
N HIS A 68 30.16 13.50 5.53
CA HIS A 68 29.28 14.48 4.86
C HIS A 68 27.95 13.92 4.32
N LEU A 69 27.61 12.65 4.59
CA LEU A 69 26.39 12.01 4.06
C LEU A 69 25.19 12.00 5.03
N PHE A 70 25.29 12.59 6.22
CA PHE A 70 24.22 12.53 7.21
C PHE A 70 23.40 13.83 7.25
N GLY A 71 22.54 13.96 6.26
CA GLY A 71 21.57 15.06 6.17
C GLY A 71 20.49 14.76 5.14
N GLU A 72 19.78 13.64 5.27
CA GLU A 72 18.64 13.31 4.40
C GLU A 72 17.37 13.08 5.23
N GLU A 73 16.26 13.60 4.72
CA GLU A 73 14.91 13.27 5.17
C GLU A 73 14.69 11.77 4.98
N VAL A 74 14.17 11.09 6.01
CA VAL A 74 13.99 9.63 5.98
C VAL A 74 12.73 9.31 5.16
N GLU A 75 12.91 9.10 3.86
CA GLU A 75 11.93 8.41 3.03
C GLU A 75 11.79 6.95 3.48
N ASP A 76 10.56 6.43 3.47
CA ASP A 76 10.25 5.10 4.01
C ASP A 76 10.78 3.99 3.09
N ASP A 77 11.34 2.93 3.69
CA ASP A 77 12.06 1.84 3.00
C ASP A 77 11.13 0.70 2.53
N VAL A 78 9.84 1.01 2.38
CA VAL A 78 8.77 0.04 2.17
C VAL A 78 8.18 0.28 0.79
N LEU A 79 8.15 -0.76 -0.05
CA LEU A 79 7.45 -0.69 -1.33
C LEU A 79 5.95 -0.58 -1.10
N ARG A 80 5.28 0.18 -1.96
CA ARG A 80 3.86 0.48 -1.80
C ARG A 80 3.21 0.30 -3.17
N GLU A 81 2.08 -0.37 -3.23
CA GLU A 81 1.33 -0.51 -4.48
C GLU A 81 0.44 0.70 -4.64
N GLU A 82 0.21 1.12 -5.88
CA GLU A 82 -0.56 2.32 -6.21
C GLU A 82 -1.92 2.34 -5.56
N CYS A 83 -2.75 1.32 -5.78
CA CYS A 83 -4.19 1.46 -5.56
C CYS A 83 -4.90 0.10 -5.46
N GLY A 84 -6.13 0.12 -4.94
CA GLY A 84 -7.10 -0.97 -5.07
C GLY A 84 -8.41 -0.44 -5.65
N VAL A 85 -9.03 -1.19 -6.56
CA VAL A 85 -10.31 -0.82 -7.20
C VAL A 85 -11.41 -1.81 -6.87
N VAL A 86 -12.64 -1.32 -6.79
CA VAL A 86 -13.87 -2.11 -6.60
C VAL A 86 -14.95 -1.59 -7.54
N GLY A 87 -15.73 -2.49 -8.13
CA GLY A 87 -16.95 -2.15 -8.87
C GLY A 87 -18.09 -3.08 -8.49
N ILE A 88 -19.31 -2.58 -8.32
CA ILE A 88 -20.49 -3.34 -7.92
C ILE A 88 -21.66 -2.92 -8.81
N TYR A 89 -22.41 -3.88 -9.34
CA TYR A 89 -23.61 -3.65 -10.14
C TYR A 89 -24.76 -4.54 -9.70
N GLY A 90 -25.95 -3.95 -9.54
CA GLY A 90 -27.20 -4.66 -9.28
C GLY A 90 -27.47 -4.97 -7.82
N ASP A 91 -26.96 -4.16 -6.88
CA ASP A 91 -27.19 -4.34 -5.44
C ASP A 91 -27.71 -3.05 -4.79
N PRO A 92 -28.87 -3.05 -4.10
CA PRO A 92 -29.42 -1.84 -3.48
C PRO A 92 -28.51 -1.21 -2.41
N GLU A 93 -27.53 -1.94 -1.89
CA GLU A 93 -26.55 -1.46 -0.91
C GLU A 93 -25.15 -1.27 -1.52
N ALA A 94 -25.06 -0.97 -2.82
CA ALA A 94 -23.80 -0.88 -3.56
C ALA A 94 -22.75 0.01 -2.87
N ALA A 95 -23.14 1.16 -2.30
CA ALA A 95 -22.20 2.04 -1.57
C ALA A 95 -21.60 1.36 -0.33
N ARG A 96 -22.42 0.71 0.50
CA ARG A 96 -21.97 0.05 1.73
C ARG A 96 -21.11 -1.17 1.44
N LEU A 97 -21.49 -1.95 0.43
CA LEU A 97 -20.67 -3.09 -0.02
C LEU A 97 -19.34 -2.63 -0.61
N CYS A 98 -19.35 -1.52 -1.36
CA CYS A 98 -18.13 -0.92 -1.88
C CYS A 98 -17.22 -0.46 -0.75
N TYR A 99 -17.77 0.22 0.27
CA TYR A 99 -17.04 0.58 1.50
C TYR A 99 -16.39 -0.64 2.18
N LEU A 100 -17.14 -1.73 2.38
CA LEU A 100 -16.60 -2.95 2.99
C LEU A 100 -15.50 -3.58 2.14
N ALA A 101 -15.70 -3.70 0.83
CA ALA A 101 -14.72 -4.23 -0.10
C ALA A 101 -13.43 -3.38 -0.13
N LEU A 102 -13.55 -2.04 -0.10
CA LEU A 102 -12.41 -1.14 0.00
C LEU A 102 -11.67 -1.28 1.34
N HIS A 103 -12.39 -1.49 2.44
CA HIS A 103 -11.77 -1.79 3.73
C HIS A 103 -10.96 -3.10 3.69
N ALA A 104 -11.45 -4.14 2.99
CA ALA A 104 -10.69 -5.37 2.72
C ALA A 104 -9.43 -5.13 1.87
N LEU A 105 -9.41 -4.09 1.04
CA LEU A 105 -8.28 -3.71 0.19
C LEU A 105 -7.42 -2.58 0.78
N GLN A 106 -7.66 -2.17 2.03
CA GLN A 106 -6.99 -1.01 2.66
C GLN A 106 -5.46 -1.10 2.65
N HIS A 107 -4.89 -2.30 2.61
CA HIS A 107 -3.44 -2.52 2.49
C HIS A 107 -2.86 -2.02 1.17
N ARG A 108 -3.68 -1.92 0.09
CA ARG A 108 -3.27 -1.38 -1.22
C ARG A 108 -3.19 0.14 -1.28
N GLY A 109 -3.69 0.85 -0.27
CA GLY A 109 -3.58 2.31 -0.23
C GLY A 109 -4.25 2.90 1.00
N GLN A 110 -3.57 3.84 1.67
CA GLN A 110 -3.98 4.39 2.97
C GLN A 110 -4.02 5.93 2.96
N GLU A 111 -3.80 6.55 1.80
CA GLU A 111 -3.64 7.99 1.61
C GLU A 111 -4.95 8.64 1.22
N GLY A 112 -5.85 7.90 0.58
CA GLY A 112 -7.19 8.38 0.28
C GLY A 112 -8.13 7.26 -0.12
N ALA A 113 -9.42 7.53 -0.02
CA ALA A 113 -10.47 6.63 -0.44
C ALA A 113 -11.59 7.42 -1.12
N GLY A 114 -12.33 6.74 -1.99
CA GLY A 114 -13.42 7.35 -2.75
C GLY A 114 -14.44 6.33 -3.19
N ILE A 115 -15.71 6.75 -3.27
CA ILE A 115 -16.82 5.96 -3.80
C ILE A 115 -17.65 6.86 -4.71
N VAL A 116 -18.01 6.33 -5.87
CA VAL A 116 -18.97 6.91 -6.80
C VAL A 116 -20.13 5.94 -6.98
N THR A 117 -21.36 6.42 -6.89
CA THR A 117 -22.59 5.66 -7.13
C THR A 117 -23.40 6.26 -8.27
N ALA A 118 -24.27 5.47 -8.87
CA ALA A 118 -25.18 5.92 -9.93
C ALA A 118 -26.64 5.73 -9.52
N THR A 119 -27.42 6.82 -9.59
CA THR A 119 -28.87 6.82 -9.37
C THR A 119 -29.54 7.81 -10.32
N GLU A 120 -30.64 7.41 -10.96
CA GLU A 120 -31.49 8.30 -11.78
C GLU A 120 -30.73 9.13 -12.84
N GLY A 121 -29.69 8.53 -13.46
CA GLY A 121 -28.88 9.21 -14.47
C GLY A 121 -27.81 10.16 -13.92
N VAL A 122 -27.62 10.21 -12.60
CA VAL A 122 -26.66 11.09 -11.91
C VAL A 122 -25.61 10.25 -11.18
N LEU A 123 -24.34 10.69 -11.29
CA LEU A 123 -23.24 10.12 -10.52
C LEU A 123 -23.02 10.93 -9.23
N HIS A 124 -23.12 10.25 -8.09
CA HIS A 124 -22.85 10.83 -6.77
C HIS A 124 -21.46 10.40 -6.31
N SER A 125 -20.59 11.35 -5.96
CA SER A 125 -19.20 11.10 -5.60
C SER A 125 -18.85 11.67 -4.24
N ILE A 126 -18.18 10.87 -3.41
CA ILE A 126 -17.54 11.33 -2.19
C ILE A 126 -16.12 10.74 -2.17
N THR A 127 -15.13 11.63 -2.06
CA THR A 127 -13.70 11.29 -1.96
C THR A 127 -13.06 12.03 -0.79
N GLY A 128 -12.04 11.43 -0.19
CA GLY A 128 -11.35 11.99 0.96
C GLY A 128 -9.94 11.46 1.15
N VAL A 129 -9.12 12.22 1.88
CA VAL A 129 -7.77 11.82 2.30
C VAL A 129 -7.86 11.01 3.59
N GLY A 130 -7.11 9.91 3.69
CA GLY A 130 -7.07 9.04 4.86
C GLY A 130 -7.54 7.62 4.60
N LEU A 131 -7.78 6.88 5.69
CA LEU A 131 -8.30 5.51 5.63
C LEU A 131 -9.77 5.50 5.22
N VAL A 132 -10.25 4.37 4.72
CA VAL A 132 -11.65 4.18 4.31
C VAL A 132 -12.61 4.54 5.44
N ALA A 133 -12.32 4.10 6.67
CA ALA A 133 -13.12 4.39 7.86
C ALA A 133 -13.08 5.86 8.30
N ASP A 134 -12.03 6.60 7.95
CA ASP A 134 -11.92 8.04 8.25
C ASP A 134 -12.68 8.88 7.22
N VAL A 135 -12.70 8.41 5.97
CA VAL A 135 -13.33 9.10 4.85
C VAL A 135 -14.85 8.93 4.88
N PHE A 136 -15.36 7.76 5.23
CA PHE A 136 -16.78 7.43 5.17
C PHE A 136 -17.37 7.14 6.55
N ASP A 137 -18.35 7.95 6.94
CA ASP A 137 -19.29 7.66 8.02
C ASP A 137 -20.66 7.28 7.42
N GLU A 138 -21.59 6.83 8.25
CA GLU A 138 -22.95 6.50 7.79
C GLU A 138 -23.67 7.69 7.15
N SER A 139 -23.40 8.92 7.58
CA SER A 139 -24.01 10.11 6.97
C SER A 139 -23.58 10.30 5.52
N LYS A 140 -22.29 10.10 5.23
CA LYS A 140 -21.73 10.15 3.87
C LYS A 140 -22.18 8.97 3.03
N LEU A 141 -22.23 7.76 3.59
CA LEU A 141 -22.73 6.58 2.87
C LEU A 141 -24.21 6.74 2.47
N ASN A 142 -25.03 7.37 3.31
CA ASN A 142 -26.41 7.68 2.97
C ASN A 142 -26.57 8.75 1.86
N GLN A 143 -25.51 9.50 1.54
CA GLN A 143 -25.48 10.46 0.42
C GLN A 143 -25.05 9.80 -0.91
N LEU A 144 -24.78 8.49 -0.91
CA LEU A 144 -24.38 7.70 -2.08
C LEU A 144 -25.47 6.68 -2.42
N PRO A 145 -26.65 7.11 -2.91
CA PRO A 145 -27.71 6.20 -3.28
C PRO A 145 -27.36 5.45 -4.58
N GLY A 146 -27.92 4.26 -4.75
CA GLY A 146 -27.95 3.58 -6.03
C GLY A 146 -27.66 2.10 -5.95
N SER A 147 -27.92 1.42 -7.07
CA SER A 147 -27.68 -0.02 -7.21
C SER A 147 -26.32 -0.35 -7.82
N GLN A 148 -25.51 0.66 -8.10
CA GLN A 148 -24.22 0.54 -8.75
C GLN A 148 -23.20 1.46 -8.07
N ALA A 149 -21.98 0.97 -7.91
CA ALA A 149 -20.89 1.73 -7.29
C ALA A 149 -19.54 1.36 -7.90
N ILE A 150 -18.63 2.32 -7.95
CA ILE A 150 -17.20 2.08 -8.06
C ILE A 150 -16.48 2.72 -6.89
N GLY A 151 -15.38 2.12 -6.48
CA GLY A 151 -14.61 2.56 -5.33
C GLY A 151 -13.12 2.42 -5.57
N HIS A 152 -12.37 3.19 -4.79
CA HIS A 152 -10.93 3.24 -4.90
C HIS A 152 -10.27 3.49 -3.55
N VAL A 153 -9.19 2.78 -3.26
CA VAL A 153 -8.21 3.12 -2.21
C VAL A 153 -6.91 3.51 -2.87
N ARG A 154 -6.34 4.64 -2.45
CA ARG A 154 -5.17 5.27 -3.06
C ARG A 154 -3.97 5.17 -2.16
N TYR A 155 -2.85 4.90 -2.79
CA TYR A 155 -1.51 5.16 -2.32
C TYR A 155 -0.85 6.27 -3.16
N SER A 156 -0.04 7.14 -2.53
CA SER A 156 0.54 8.31 -3.22
C SER A 156 1.94 7.98 -3.76
N THR A 157 2.00 7.65 -5.04
CA THR A 157 3.23 7.25 -5.78
C THR A 157 3.81 8.38 -6.63
N ALA A 158 2.93 9.28 -7.08
CA ALA A 158 3.23 10.40 -7.96
C ALA A 158 2.15 11.49 -7.83
N GLY A 159 2.59 12.74 -7.89
CA GLY A 159 1.75 13.89 -7.57
C GLY A 159 1.64 14.11 -6.05
N SER A 160 1.29 15.32 -5.66
CA SER A 160 1.11 15.65 -4.26
C SER A 160 0.02 14.79 -3.62
N SER A 161 0.16 14.51 -2.31
CA SER A 161 -0.88 13.91 -1.46
C SER A 161 -2.03 14.90 -1.22
N MET A 162 -2.57 15.44 -2.31
CA MET A 162 -3.70 16.35 -2.32
C MET A 162 -4.98 15.57 -2.58
N LEU A 163 -6.06 16.08 -1.98
CA LEU A 163 -7.44 15.60 -2.19
C LEU A 163 -7.79 15.50 -3.69
N LYS A 164 -7.28 16.44 -4.50
CA LYS A 164 -7.52 16.48 -5.96
C LYS A 164 -7.11 15.21 -6.70
N ASN A 165 -6.14 14.47 -6.16
CA ASN A 165 -5.64 13.26 -6.78
C ASN A 165 -6.33 11.98 -6.22
N VAL A 166 -7.36 12.12 -5.37
CA VAL A 166 -8.10 10.97 -4.82
C VAL A 166 -9.21 10.54 -5.81
N GLN A 167 -9.09 9.30 -6.28
CA GLN A 167 -10.05 8.63 -7.16
C GLN A 167 -11.23 8.02 -6.35
N PRO A 168 -12.36 7.64 -6.99
CA PRO A 168 -12.65 7.68 -8.42
C PRO A 168 -12.83 9.09 -8.99
N PHE A 169 -12.40 9.31 -10.23
CA PHE A 169 -12.65 10.57 -10.94
C PHE A 169 -13.96 10.52 -11.69
N VAL A 170 -14.70 11.63 -11.67
CA VAL A 170 -15.96 11.79 -12.39
C VAL A 170 -15.84 12.98 -13.33
N ALA A 171 -16.20 12.78 -14.60
CA ALA A 171 -16.25 13.85 -15.58
C ALA A 171 -17.56 13.80 -16.39
N GLY A 172 -18.09 14.98 -16.69
CA GLY A 172 -19.16 15.17 -17.66
C GLY A 172 -18.58 15.49 -19.04
N TYR A 173 -19.16 14.91 -20.08
CA TYR A 173 -18.81 15.17 -21.47
C TYR A 173 -20.05 15.06 -22.37
N ARG A 174 -19.90 15.23 -23.68
CA ARG A 174 -21.03 15.29 -24.64
C ARG A 174 -21.93 14.04 -24.69
N PHE A 175 -21.57 12.95 -24.00
CA PHE A 175 -22.36 11.71 -23.93
C PHE A 175 -22.82 11.34 -22.52
N GLY A 176 -22.79 12.28 -21.58
CA GLY A 176 -23.22 12.08 -20.20
C GLY A 176 -22.05 12.15 -19.23
N SER A 177 -22.14 11.41 -18.14
CA SER A 177 -21.15 11.38 -17.06
C SER A 177 -20.48 10.02 -16.99
N VAL A 178 -19.18 10.00 -16.70
CA VAL A 178 -18.42 8.77 -16.49
C VAL A 178 -17.56 8.91 -15.25
N GLY A 179 -17.63 7.90 -14.39
CA GLY A 179 -16.73 7.68 -13.28
C GLY A 179 -15.65 6.65 -13.64
N VAL A 180 -14.44 6.79 -13.14
CA VAL A 180 -13.36 5.82 -13.31
C VAL A 180 -12.51 5.67 -12.04
N ALA A 181 -12.17 4.42 -11.71
CA ALA A 181 -11.16 4.06 -10.73
C ALA A 181 -10.10 3.19 -11.41
N HIS A 182 -8.83 3.46 -11.14
CA HIS A 182 -7.69 2.89 -11.85
C HIS A 182 -6.59 2.44 -10.87
N ASN A 183 -6.17 1.19 -10.99
CA ASN A 183 -4.93 0.67 -10.42
C ASN A 183 -3.93 0.38 -11.54
N GLY A 184 -2.78 1.05 -11.53
CA GLY A 184 -1.74 0.89 -12.53
C GLY A 184 -0.90 2.15 -12.70
N ASN A 185 -0.13 2.20 -13.78
CA ASN A 185 0.61 3.39 -14.18
C ASN A 185 0.78 3.42 -15.70
N LEU A 186 0.46 4.58 -16.29
CA LEU A 186 0.63 4.84 -17.72
C LEU A 186 2.05 5.33 -18.02
N VAL A 187 2.85 4.51 -18.69
CA VAL A 187 4.25 4.80 -19.07
C VAL A 187 4.33 5.98 -20.04
N ASN A 188 3.35 6.10 -20.95
CA ASN A 188 3.27 7.19 -21.91
C ASN A 188 2.44 8.41 -21.44
N TYR A 189 2.16 8.51 -20.13
CA TYR A 189 1.35 9.60 -19.54
C TYR A 189 1.77 11.00 -20.01
N LYS A 190 3.07 11.34 -19.92
CA LYS A 190 3.55 12.69 -20.25
C LYS A 190 3.31 13.03 -21.72
N THR A 191 3.53 12.06 -22.61
CA THR A 191 3.31 12.23 -24.05
C THR A 191 1.83 12.44 -24.35
N LEU A 192 0.95 11.63 -23.74
CA LEU A 192 -0.50 11.76 -23.92
C LEU A 192 -1.02 13.09 -23.36
N ARG A 193 -0.56 13.49 -22.18
CA ARG A 193 -0.91 14.77 -21.56
C ARG A 193 -0.49 15.95 -22.43
N ALA A 194 0.76 15.97 -22.91
CA ALA A 194 1.25 17.06 -23.78
C ALA A 194 0.42 17.16 -25.07
N MET A 195 0.13 16.03 -25.73
CA MET A 195 -0.72 16.01 -26.94
C MET A 195 -2.13 16.55 -26.68
N LEU A 196 -2.72 16.23 -25.52
CA LEU A 196 -4.03 16.72 -25.13
C LEU A 196 -4.01 18.21 -24.78
N GLU A 197 -2.97 18.69 -24.09
CA GLU A 197 -2.77 20.11 -23.76
C GLU A 197 -2.54 20.96 -25.04
N GLU A 198 -1.76 20.46 -26.01
CA GLU A 198 -1.59 21.09 -27.33
C GLU A 198 -2.91 21.21 -28.10
N SER A 199 -3.84 20.29 -27.85
CA SER A 199 -5.20 20.31 -28.42
C SER A 199 -6.19 21.16 -27.60
N GLY A 200 -5.73 21.85 -26.55
CA GLY A 200 -6.52 22.74 -25.71
C GLY A 200 -7.19 22.09 -24.50
N SER A 201 -6.80 20.85 -24.12
CA SER A 201 -7.26 20.24 -22.88
C SER A 201 -6.64 20.93 -21.66
N ILE A 202 -7.43 21.06 -20.59
CA ILE A 202 -6.95 21.47 -19.27
C ILE A 202 -6.99 20.25 -18.33
N PHE A 203 -6.03 20.15 -17.44
CA PHE A 203 -5.94 19.08 -16.44
C PHE A 203 -6.06 19.67 -15.04
N ASN A 204 -6.96 19.11 -14.23
CA ASN A 204 -7.14 19.51 -12.84
C ASN A 204 -6.19 18.78 -11.89
N THR A 205 -5.63 17.65 -12.33
CA THR A 205 -4.82 16.74 -11.53
C THR A 205 -3.51 16.40 -12.23
N SER A 206 -2.61 15.74 -11.50
CA SER A 206 -1.40 15.11 -12.06
C SER A 206 -1.52 13.59 -12.16
N SER A 207 -2.73 13.06 -11.98
CA SER A 207 -3.03 11.64 -12.11
C SER A 207 -3.16 11.26 -13.58
N ASP A 208 -2.68 10.07 -13.90
CA ASP A 208 -2.78 9.45 -15.21
C ASP A 208 -4.22 9.01 -15.55
N THR A 209 -5.04 8.73 -14.55
CA THR A 209 -6.47 8.43 -14.71
C THR A 209 -7.25 9.54 -15.43
N GLU A 210 -6.90 10.82 -15.23
CA GLU A 210 -7.57 11.95 -15.90
C GLU A 210 -7.31 11.93 -17.42
N VAL A 211 -6.12 11.50 -17.87
CA VAL A 211 -5.79 11.34 -19.29
C VAL A 211 -6.75 10.35 -19.96
N VAL A 212 -7.11 9.27 -19.27
CA VAL A 212 -8.06 8.27 -19.79
C VAL A 212 -9.42 8.91 -20.08
N LEU A 213 -9.91 9.76 -19.17
CA LEU A 213 -11.18 10.48 -19.36
C LEU A 213 -11.13 11.45 -20.55
N HIS A 214 -10.03 12.18 -20.71
CA HIS A 214 -9.84 13.05 -21.87
C HIS A 214 -9.83 12.28 -23.19
N LEU A 215 -9.13 11.14 -23.26
CA LEU A 215 -9.09 10.29 -24.45
C LEU A 215 -10.50 9.77 -24.83
N ILE A 216 -11.29 9.33 -23.85
CA ILE A 216 -12.68 8.91 -24.05
C ILE A 216 -13.54 10.07 -24.59
N ALA A 217 -13.33 11.28 -24.04
CA ALA A 217 -14.11 12.47 -24.40
C ALA A 217 -13.87 12.91 -25.85
N ILE A 218 -12.60 12.90 -26.31
CA ILE A 218 -12.24 13.32 -27.67
C ILE A 218 -12.55 12.27 -28.74
N SER A 219 -12.65 10.98 -28.38
CA SER A 219 -12.97 9.91 -29.32
C SER A 219 -14.23 10.23 -30.13
N LYS A 220 -14.29 9.79 -31.40
CA LYS A 220 -15.49 9.96 -32.25
C LYS A 220 -16.35 8.71 -32.32
N ALA A 221 -15.84 7.58 -31.85
CA ALA A 221 -16.49 6.28 -31.99
C ALA A 221 -17.78 6.15 -31.17
N ARG A 222 -18.67 5.22 -31.53
CA ARG A 222 -19.88 4.90 -30.76
C ARG A 222 -20.14 3.39 -30.80
N PRO A 223 -20.73 2.79 -29.75
CA PRO A 223 -21.20 3.36 -28.47
C PRO A 223 -20.05 3.66 -27.48
N PHE A 224 -20.36 3.94 -26.19
CA PHE A 224 -19.37 4.23 -25.11
C PHE A 224 -18.21 3.23 -25.12
N LEU A 225 -18.54 1.94 -25.20
CA LEU A 225 -17.56 0.86 -25.26
C LEU A 225 -16.51 1.06 -26.36
N GLN A 226 -16.90 1.49 -27.55
CA GLN A 226 -15.93 1.71 -28.64
C GLN A 226 -15.00 2.90 -28.36
N ARG A 227 -15.45 3.89 -27.60
CA ARG A 227 -14.62 5.03 -27.14
C ARG A 227 -13.61 4.58 -26.11
N LEU A 228 -14.04 3.71 -25.20
CA LEU A 228 -13.18 3.12 -24.20
C LEU A 228 -12.07 2.28 -24.86
N VAL A 229 -12.41 1.47 -25.85
CA VAL A 229 -11.43 0.71 -26.64
C VAL A 229 -10.47 1.64 -27.39
N ASP A 230 -10.97 2.71 -28.02
CA ASP A 230 -10.16 3.72 -28.70
C ASP A 230 -9.18 4.43 -27.74
N ALA A 231 -9.65 4.76 -26.53
CA ALA A 231 -8.79 5.31 -25.49
C ALA A 231 -7.72 4.30 -25.04
N CYS A 232 -8.13 3.08 -24.68
CA CYS A 232 -7.24 2.00 -24.23
C CYS A 232 -6.20 1.61 -25.30
N GLY A 233 -6.54 1.70 -26.59
CA GLY A 233 -5.61 1.45 -27.69
C GLY A 233 -4.44 2.44 -27.78
N GLN A 234 -4.52 3.58 -27.09
CA GLN A 234 -3.47 4.60 -27.02
C GLN A 234 -2.65 4.50 -25.72
N LEU A 235 -3.06 3.66 -24.77
CA LEU A 235 -2.42 3.55 -23.46
C LEU A 235 -1.24 2.56 -23.52
N GLU A 236 -0.07 2.99 -23.05
CA GLU A 236 1.09 2.12 -22.83
C GLU A 236 1.37 2.04 -21.32
N GLY A 237 1.39 0.83 -20.76
CA GLY A 237 1.65 0.62 -19.34
C GLY A 237 0.77 -0.45 -18.72
N ALA A 238 0.52 -0.31 -17.42
CA ALA A 238 -0.31 -1.23 -16.65
C ALA A 238 -1.58 -0.54 -16.22
N TYR A 239 -2.72 -1.22 -16.33
CA TYR A 239 -4.00 -0.69 -15.85
C TYR A 239 -5.01 -1.82 -15.58
N SER A 240 -5.64 -1.75 -14.42
CA SER A 240 -6.90 -2.41 -14.09
C SER A 240 -7.87 -1.33 -13.68
N MET A 241 -8.93 -1.17 -14.47
CA MET A 241 -9.87 -0.06 -14.32
C MET A 241 -11.30 -0.56 -14.19
N VAL A 242 -12.08 0.18 -13.41
CA VAL A 242 -13.54 0.05 -13.39
C VAL A 242 -14.16 1.42 -13.71
N PHE A 243 -15.13 1.42 -14.62
CA PHE A 243 -15.86 2.59 -15.07
C PHE A 243 -17.32 2.46 -14.70
N LEU A 244 -17.94 3.59 -14.34
CA LEU A 244 -19.35 3.67 -14.03
C LEU A 244 -19.99 4.76 -14.91
N THR A 245 -21.02 4.40 -15.67
CA THR A 245 -21.93 5.35 -16.30
C THR A 245 -23.25 5.38 -15.54
N ASP A 246 -24.25 6.08 -16.08
CA ASP A 246 -25.61 6.09 -15.55
C ASP A 246 -26.25 4.69 -15.47
N ASP A 247 -25.92 3.80 -16.42
CA ASP A 247 -26.59 2.50 -16.56
C ASP A 247 -25.64 1.29 -16.69
N LYS A 248 -24.31 1.48 -16.75
CA LYS A 248 -23.33 0.39 -16.93
C LYS A 248 -22.16 0.46 -15.95
N LEU A 249 -21.72 -0.72 -15.54
CA LEU A 249 -20.42 -0.95 -14.92
C LEU A 249 -19.51 -1.65 -15.94
N VAL A 250 -18.31 -1.11 -16.17
CA VAL A 250 -17.34 -1.68 -17.12
C VAL A 250 -16.01 -1.94 -16.43
N ALA A 251 -15.50 -3.16 -16.50
CA ALA A 251 -14.17 -3.53 -16.03
C ALA A 251 -13.22 -3.72 -17.22
N VAL A 252 -12.01 -3.17 -17.13
CA VAL A 252 -10.98 -3.26 -18.17
C VAL A 252 -9.66 -3.68 -17.55
N ARG A 253 -8.96 -4.59 -18.23
CA ARG A 253 -7.60 -4.98 -17.86
C ARG A 253 -6.66 -4.83 -19.05
N ASP A 254 -5.45 -4.33 -18.79
CA ASP A 254 -4.45 -4.08 -19.83
C ASP A 254 -4.07 -5.36 -20.60
N PRO A 255 -3.58 -5.24 -21.86
CA PRO A 255 -3.21 -6.38 -22.71
C PRO A 255 -2.21 -7.36 -22.11
N TYR A 256 -1.34 -6.90 -21.22
CA TYR A 256 -0.34 -7.73 -20.54
C TYR A 256 -0.88 -8.31 -19.22
N GLY A 257 -1.97 -7.75 -18.66
CA GLY A 257 -2.56 -8.17 -17.41
C GLY A 257 -1.63 -7.97 -16.21
N PHE A 258 -0.88 -6.85 -16.17
CA PHE A 258 0.08 -6.56 -15.12
C PHE A 258 -0.54 -6.55 -13.73
N ARG A 259 -1.66 -5.82 -13.59
CA ARG A 259 -2.38 -5.62 -12.33
C ARG A 259 -3.53 -6.63 -12.20
N PRO A 260 -3.87 -7.05 -10.97
CA PRO A 260 -4.95 -8.01 -10.75
C PRO A 260 -6.32 -7.34 -10.82
N LEU A 261 -7.27 -8.09 -11.40
CA LEU A 261 -8.68 -7.74 -11.44
C LEU A 261 -9.49 -9.03 -11.52
N VAL A 262 -10.34 -9.27 -10.53
CA VAL A 262 -11.17 -10.46 -10.40
C VAL A 262 -12.64 -10.11 -10.44
N MET A 263 -13.46 -11.07 -10.87
CA MET A 263 -14.91 -10.97 -10.94
C MET A 263 -15.55 -12.01 -10.02
N GLY A 264 -16.59 -11.60 -9.30
CA GLY A 264 -17.42 -12.48 -8.47
C GLY A 264 -18.89 -12.09 -8.54
N ARG A 265 -19.73 -12.92 -7.92
CA ARG A 265 -21.17 -12.73 -7.88
C ARG A 265 -21.76 -13.01 -6.51
N ARG A 266 -22.61 -12.11 -6.03
CA ARG A 266 -23.38 -12.28 -4.78
C ARG A 266 -24.62 -13.15 -5.00
N ALA A 267 -25.21 -13.63 -3.92
CA ALA A 267 -26.39 -14.50 -3.96
C ALA A 267 -27.62 -13.88 -4.66
N ASN A 268 -27.78 -12.55 -4.59
CA ASN A 268 -28.85 -11.80 -5.28
C ASN A 268 -28.59 -11.57 -6.78
N GLY A 269 -27.46 -12.06 -7.31
CA GLY A 269 -27.07 -11.88 -8.71
C GLY A 269 -26.16 -10.68 -8.98
N ALA A 270 -25.92 -9.82 -7.98
CA ALA A 270 -25.05 -8.64 -8.13
C ALA A 270 -23.63 -9.04 -8.53
N VAL A 271 -23.07 -8.32 -9.49
CA VAL A 271 -21.73 -8.56 -10.04
C VAL A 271 -20.75 -7.64 -9.33
N VAL A 272 -19.60 -8.20 -8.96
CA VAL A 272 -18.54 -7.47 -8.26
C VAL A 272 -17.22 -7.66 -8.99
N PHE A 273 -16.49 -6.56 -9.21
CA PHE A 273 -15.09 -6.56 -9.59
C PHE A 273 -14.23 -6.04 -8.44
N ALA A 274 -13.06 -6.63 -8.24
CA ALA A 274 -12.12 -6.18 -7.21
C ALA A 274 -10.67 -6.44 -7.63
N SER A 275 -9.72 -5.70 -7.07
CA SER A 275 -8.28 -5.99 -7.27
C SER A 275 -7.85 -7.34 -6.67
N GLU A 276 -8.48 -7.82 -5.61
CA GLU A 276 -8.19 -9.12 -4.99
C GLU A 276 -9.46 -9.87 -4.58
N THR A 277 -9.35 -11.20 -4.47
CA THR A 277 -10.48 -12.04 -4.04
C THR A 277 -10.87 -11.82 -2.58
N CYS A 278 -9.96 -11.38 -1.71
CA CYS A 278 -10.28 -11.11 -0.30
C CYS A 278 -11.41 -10.09 -0.13
N ALA A 279 -11.55 -9.14 -1.06
CA ALA A 279 -12.67 -8.20 -1.09
C ALA A 279 -13.99 -8.88 -1.44
N LEU A 280 -13.96 -9.83 -2.38
CA LEU A 280 -15.12 -10.65 -2.73
C LEU A 280 -15.55 -11.52 -1.55
N ASP A 281 -14.58 -12.16 -0.88
CA ASP A 281 -14.81 -13.03 0.27
C ASP A 281 -15.51 -12.27 1.42
N LEU A 282 -15.07 -11.05 1.72
CA LEU A 282 -15.64 -10.24 2.80
C LEU A 282 -17.12 -9.89 2.58
N ILE A 283 -17.53 -9.63 1.33
CA ILE A 283 -18.90 -9.23 0.99
C ILE A 283 -19.77 -10.39 0.48
N GLU A 284 -19.28 -11.63 0.65
CA GLU A 284 -19.93 -12.86 0.22
C GLU A 284 -20.25 -12.91 -1.29
N ALA A 285 -19.36 -12.31 -2.10
CA ALA A 285 -19.37 -12.49 -3.54
C ALA A 285 -18.56 -13.74 -3.89
N LYS A 286 -19.22 -14.77 -4.42
CA LYS A 286 -18.55 -15.98 -4.87
C LYS A 286 -17.62 -15.64 -6.04
N TYR A 287 -16.34 -15.94 -5.91
CA TYR A 287 -15.37 -15.79 -7.00
C TYR A 287 -15.78 -16.60 -8.23
N GLU A 288 -15.78 -15.96 -9.40
CA GLU A 288 -16.08 -16.60 -10.68
C GLU A 288 -14.81 -16.84 -11.50
N ARG A 289 -14.03 -15.78 -11.76
CA ARG A 289 -12.80 -15.82 -12.56
C ARG A 289 -12.00 -14.52 -12.48
N GLU A 290 -10.78 -14.51 -13.01
CA GLU A 290 -10.07 -13.29 -13.36
C GLU A 290 -10.72 -12.58 -14.56
N VAL A 291 -10.60 -11.25 -14.61
CA VAL A 291 -10.72 -10.50 -15.86
C VAL A 291 -9.45 -10.77 -16.68
N ASN A 292 -9.60 -11.21 -17.92
CA ASN A 292 -8.48 -11.64 -18.76
C ASN A 292 -7.65 -10.44 -19.25
N PRO A 293 -6.35 -10.63 -19.57
CA PRO A 293 -5.54 -9.59 -20.22
C PRO A 293 -6.20 -9.10 -21.52
N GLY A 294 -6.36 -7.78 -21.66
CA GLY A 294 -7.01 -7.14 -22.81
C GLY A 294 -8.54 -7.25 -22.85
N GLU A 295 -9.16 -7.82 -21.82
CA GLU A 295 -10.60 -8.00 -21.74
C GLU A 295 -11.31 -6.72 -21.26
N VAL A 296 -12.47 -6.46 -21.86
CA VAL A 296 -13.45 -5.48 -21.43
C VAL A 296 -14.73 -6.21 -21.07
N VAL A 297 -15.11 -6.16 -19.79
CA VAL A 297 -16.35 -6.76 -19.28
C VAL A 297 -17.35 -5.65 -19.00
N VAL A 298 -18.52 -5.73 -19.63
CA VAL A 298 -19.62 -4.77 -19.45
C VAL A 298 -20.75 -5.47 -18.70
N VAL A 299 -21.26 -4.80 -17.67
CA VAL A 299 -22.43 -5.23 -16.90
C VAL A 299 -23.49 -4.14 -16.98
N ASP A 300 -24.68 -4.50 -17.44
CA ASP A 300 -25.84 -3.62 -17.53
C ASP A 300 -27.15 -4.39 -17.27
N THR A 301 -28.29 -3.78 -17.60
CA THR A 301 -29.61 -4.39 -17.39
C THR A 301 -29.88 -5.61 -18.26
N GLU A 302 -29.15 -5.77 -19.37
CA GLU A 302 -29.25 -6.95 -20.26
C GLU A 302 -28.38 -8.11 -19.76
N GLY A 303 -27.42 -7.84 -18.88
CA GLY A 303 -26.59 -8.83 -18.22
C GLY A 303 -25.10 -8.53 -18.37
N ILE A 304 -24.30 -9.57 -18.61
CA ILE A 304 -22.84 -9.47 -18.69
C ILE A 304 -22.39 -9.77 -20.11
N SER A 305 -21.61 -8.86 -20.69
CA SER A 305 -20.93 -9.03 -21.97
C SER A 305 -19.43 -8.99 -21.79
N SER A 306 -18.72 -10.01 -22.28
CA SER A 306 -17.25 -10.11 -22.21
C SER A 306 -16.66 -9.98 -23.60
N LEU A 307 -15.81 -8.98 -23.81
CA LEU A 307 -15.29 -8.65 -25.13
C LEU A 307 -13.77 -8.48 -25.06
N CYS A 308 -13.03 -9.27 -25.84
CA CYS A 308 -11.58 -9.12 -26.01
C CYS A 308 -11.32 -8.16 -27.16
N LEU A 309 -11.37 -6.85 -26.86
CA LEU A 309 -11.32 -5.80 -27.87
C LEU A 309 -9.92 -5.19 -28.03
N LEU A 310 -8.98 -5.57 -27.15
CA LEU A 310 -7.59 -5.15 -27.21
C LEU A 310 -6.70 -6.27 -27.77
N PRO A 311 -5.60 -5.95 -28.45
CA PRO A 311 -4.67 -6.96 -28.96
C PRO A 311 -4.19 -7.88 -27.84
N HIS A 312 -4.21 -9.18 -28.08
CA HIS A 312 -3.71 -10.15 -27.11
C HIS A 312 -2.18 -10.07 -27.06
N GLN A 313 -1.62 -9.88 -25.87
CA GLN A 313 -0.19 -9.95 -25.62
C GLN A 313 0.12 -11.17 -24.74
N GLN A 314 1.36 -11.63 -24.77
CA GLN A 314 1.80 -12.58 -23.75
C GLN A 314 1.68 -11.88 -22.39
N ARG A 315 0.93 -12.51 -21.48
CA ARG A 315 0.72 -12.03 -20.11
C ARG A 315 2.06 -11.68 -19.43
N LYS A 316 2.07 -10.64 -18.59
CA LYS A 316 3.21 -10.20 -17.75
C LYS A 316 2.70 -9.79 -16.36
N ALA A 317 2.02 -10.72 -15.68
CA ALA A 317 1.48 -10.50 -14.34
C ALA A 317 2.56 -10.08 -13.33
N CYS A 318 2.28 -9.11 -12.46
CA CYS A 318 3.28 -8.60 -11.52
C CYS A 318 3.68 -9.67 -10.48
N ILE A 319 4.90 -10.22 -10.54
CA ILE A 319 5.34 -11.22 -9.54
C ILE A 319 5.39 -10.65 -8.11
N PHE A 320 5.51 -9.33 -7.99
CA PHE A 320 5.57 -8.64 -6.70
C PHE A 320 4.26 -8.71 -5.91
N GLU A 321 3.13 -8.99 -6.57
CA GLU A 321 1.86 -9.29 -5.91
C GLU A 321 1.97 -10.52 -5.00
N HIS A 322 2.68 -11.56 -5.46
CA HIS A 322 2.92 -12.77 -4.67
C HIS A 322 3.98 -12.56 -3.59
N ILE A 323 5.00 -11.74 -3.87
CA ILE A 323 6.09 -11.48 -2.93
C ILE A 323 5.60 -10.66 -1.74
N TYR A 324 4.86 -9.57 -1.98
CA TYR A 324 4.60 -8.58 -0.94
C TYR A 324 3.19 -7.98 -0.93
N PHE A 325 2.65 -7.55 -2.08
CA PHE A 325 1.49 -6.65 -2.07
C PHE A 325 0.17 -7.29 -1.70
N SER A 326 -0.17 -8.42 -2.32
CA SER A 326 -1.46 -9.05 -2.09
C SER A 326 -1.54 -9.65 -0.69
N LEU A 327 -2.74 -9.78 -0.14
CA LEU A 327 -2.91 -10.47 1.14
C LEU A 327 -2.75 -11.99 0.95
N PRO A 328 -2.22 -12.72 1.97
CA PRO A 328 -2.03 -14.16 1.86
C PRO A 328 -3.32 -14.96 1.61
N ASN A 329 -4.48 -14.46 2.05
CA ASN A 329 -5.78 -15.08 1.82
C ASN A 329 -6.36 -14.86 0.42
N SER A 330 -5.66 -14.13 -0.46
CA SER A 330 -6.10 -13.90 -1.83
C SER A 330 -5.62 -14.97 -2.81
N LEU A 331 -6.45 -15.25 -3.81
CA LEU A 331 -6.07 -15.90 -5.05
C LEU A 331 -5.79 -14.82 -6.10
N VAL A 332 -4.53 -14.67 -6.46
CA VAL A 332 -4.10 -13.66 -7.42
C VAL A 332 -3.41 -14.37 -8.57
N PHE A 333 -3.79 -14.02 -9.79
CA PHE A 333 -3.25 -14.65 -11.00
C PHE A 333 -3.42 -16.18 -11.04
N GLY A 334 -4.55 -16.68 -10.49
CA GLY A 334 -4.83 -18.11 -10.37
C GLY A 334 -4.05 -18.83 -9.27
N ARG A 335 -3.22 -18.13 -8.49
CA ARG A 335 -2.30 -18.69 -7.50
C ARG A 335 -2.61 -18.19 -6.08
N SER A 336 -2.49 -19.08 -5.11
CA SER A 336 -2.55 -18.71 -3.69
C SER A 336 -1.31 -17.92 -3.28
N VAL A 337 -1.51 -16.70 -2.80
CA VAL A 337 -0.43 -15.83 -2.30
C VAL A 337 0.25 -16.48 -1.09
N TYR A 338 -0.52 -17.06 -0.16
CA TYR A 338 0.04 -17.81 0.97
C TYR A 338 0.96 -18.94 0.51
N HIS A 339 0.50 -19.78 -0.42
CA HIS A 339 1.30 -20.91 -0.89
C HIS A 339 2.59 -20.43 -1.57
N SER A 340 2.52 -19.40 -2.43
CA SER A 340 3.72 -18.82 -3.05
C SER A 340 4.74 -18.38 -2.01
N ARG A 341 4.33 -17.59 -1.00
CA ARG A 341 5.23 -17.11 0.05
C ARG A 341 5.82 -18.23 0.90
N TYR A 342 5.00 -19.23 1.24
CA TYR A 342 5.46 -20.39 2.00
C TYR A 342 6.54 -21.13 1.22
N THR A 343 6.34 -21.36 -0.08
CA THR A 343 7.32 -22.01 -0.95
C THR A 343 8.57 -21.17 -1.15
N PHE A 344 8.49 -19.84 -1.27
CA PHE A 344 9.68 -18.97 -1.29
C PHE A 344 10.56 -19.19 -0.06
N GLY A 345 9.94 -19.31 1.11
CA GLY A 345 10.62 -19.67 2.35
C GLY A 345 11.33 -21.03 2.30
N GLN A 346 10.66 -22.05 1.76
CA GLN A 346 11.24 -23.38 1.60
C GLN A 346 12.47 -23.36 0.67
N ILE A 347 12.36 -22.69 -0.49
CA ILE A 347 13.47 -22.55 -1.44
C ILE A 347 14.64 -21.83 -0.78
N LEU A 348 14.40 -20.74 -0.05
CA LEU A 348 15.45 -20.03 0.67
C LEU A 348 16.21 -20.91 1.68
N ALA A 349 15.51 -21.81 2.36
CA ALA A 349 16.14 -22.74 3.30
C ALA A 349 16.99 -23.81 2.60
N GLU A 350 16.66 -24.17 1.36
CA GLU A 350 17.43 -25.10 0.53
C GLU A 350 18.67 -24.45 -0.07
N GLU A 351 18.50 -23.24 -0.63
CA GLU A 351 19.56 -22.54 -1.37
C GLU A 351 20.55 -21.83 -0.44
N ALA A 352 20.10 -21.40 0.74
CA ALA A 352 20.93 -20.68 1.70
C ALA A 352 20.70 -21.16 3.15
N PRO A 353 20.96 -22.45 3.46
CA PRO A 353 20.87 -22.96 4.81
C PRO A 353 21.92 -22.30 5.71
N VAL A 354 21.61 -22.21 7.00
CA VAL A 354 22.57 -21.83 8.03
C VAL A 354 22.17 -22.51 9.33
N GLU A 355 23.14 -22.97 10.11
CA GLU A 355 22.86 -23.46 11.46
C GLU A 355 22.34 -22.31 12.33
N CYS A 356 21.12 -22.46 12.83
CA CYS A 356 20.49 -21.47 13.69
C CYS A 356 19.63 -22.17 14.74
N ASP A 357 19.30 -21.45 15.81
CA ASP A 357 18.55 -21.98 16.93
C ASP A 357 17.06 -21.61 16.83
N VAL A 358 16.74 -20.57 16.05
CA VAL A 358 15.37 -20.06 15.86
C VAL A 358 15.23 -19.34 14.52
N VAL A 359 14.06 -19.52 13.89
CA VAL A 359 13.62 -18.73 12.73
C VAL A 359 12.55 -17.76 13.20
N ILE A 360 12.69 -16.48 12.83
CA ILE A 360 11.71 -15.44 13.10
C ILE A 360 11.36 -14.71 11.80
N ALA A 361 10.28 -13.92 11.84
CA ALA A 361 9.88 -13.06 10.73
C ALA A 361 10.04 -11.58 11.08
N VAL A 362 10.18 -10.75 10.06
CA VAL A 362 9.76 -9.35 10.13
C VAL A 362 8.25 -9.29 9.91
N PRO A 363 7.44 -8.92 10.92
CA PRO A 363 5.98 -8.93 10.79
C PRO A 363 5.46 -7.68 10.07
N ASP A 364 4.36 -7.77 9.31
CA ASP A 364 3.54 -8.99 9.11
C ASP A 364 3.87 -9.73 7.80
N SER A 365 4.56 -9.07 6.87
CA SER A 365 4.80 -9.55 5.50
C SER A 365 5.65 -10.81 5.43
N GLY A 366 6.74 -10.89 6.21
CA GLY A 366 7.69 -12.00 6.20
C GLY A 366 7.20 -13.28 6.88
N VAL A 367 6.05 -13.26 7.58
CA VAL A 367 5.61 -14.37 8.45
C VAL A 367 5.43 -15.67 7.68
N VAL A 368 4.74 -15.64 6.54
CA VAL A 368 4.43 -16.86 5.77
C VAL A 368 5.71 -17.49 5.18
N ALA A 369 6.63 -16.66 4.69
CA ALA A 369 7.92 -17.13 4.20
C ALA A 369 8.80 -17.69 5.35
N ALA A 370 8.77 -17.06 6.53
CA ALA A 370 9.47 -17.57 7.71
C ALA A 370 8.96 -18.95 8.14
N LEU A 371 7.64 -19.17 8.09
CA LEU A 371 7.03 -20.48 8.36
C LEU A 371 7.53 -21.55 7.37
N GLY A 372 7.60 -21.20 6.07
CA GLY A 372 8.14 -22.09 5.05
C GLY A 372 9.62 -22.41 5.25
N TYR A 373 10.42 -21.40 5.56
CA TYR A 373 11.84 -21.54 5.86
C TYR A 373 12.05 -22.45 7.07
N ALA A 374 11.36 -22.18 8.18
CA ALA A 374 11.43 -22.95 9.41
C ALA A 374 11.08 -24.43 9.20
N ALA A 375 10.00 -24.69 8.46
CA ALA A 375 9.56 -26.04 8.15
C ALA A 375 10.61 -26.82 7.33
N ARG A 376 11.25 -26.17 6.35
CA ARG A 376 12.26 -26.81 5.51
C ARG A 376 13.61 -26.97 6.22
N ALA A 377 14.03 -25.96 6.97
CA ALA A 377 15.25 -25.98 7.79
C ALA A 377 15.14 -26.89 9.02
N LYS A 378 13.93 -27.30 9.40
CA LYS A 378 13.63 -28.07 10.63
C LYS A 378 14.08 -27.36 11.90
N VAL A 379 13.93 -26.04 11.93
CA VAL A 379 14.22 -25.17 13.07
C VAL A 379 12.90 -24.55 13.53
N PRO A 380 12.64 -24.43 14.85
CA PRO A 380 11.38 -23.86 15.32
C PRO A 380 11.21 -22.40 14.87
N PHE A 381 10.03 -22.11 14.30
CA PHE A 381 9.57 -20.74 14.15
C PHE A 381 9.16 -20.19 15.52
N GLN A 382 9.54 -18.96 15.81
CA GLN A 382 9.10 -18.22 17.00
C GLN A 382 8.79 -16.78 16.64
N GLN A 383 7.84 -16.19 17.36
CA GLN A 383 7.52 -14.78 17.21
C GLN A 383 8.56 -13.93 17.97
N GLY A 384 9.70 -13.67 17.32
CA GLY A 384 10.80 -12.89 17.89
C GLY A 384 10.63 -11.37 17.80
N LEU A 385 9.74 -10.90 16.92
CA LEU A 385 9.35 -9.50 16.77
C LEU A 385 7.83 -9.40 16.84
N ILE A 386 7.33 -8.39 17.55
CA ILE A 386 5.91 -8.08 17.67
C ILE A 386 5.66 -6.74 17.00
N ARG A 387 4.76 -6.69 16.01
CA ARG A 387 4.29 -5.43 15.43
C ARG A 387 3.32 -4.76 16.39
N SER A 388 3.50 -3.47 16.61
CA SER A 388 2.52 -2.67 17.36
C SER A 388 1.32 -2.35 16.47
N HIS A 389 0.12 -2.69 16.95
CA HIS A 389 -1.15 -2.44 16.24
C HIS A 389 -1.63 -0.99 16.33
N TYR A 390 -1.07 -0.20 17.24
CA TYR A 390 -1.53 1.16 17.55
C TYR A 390 -0.65 2.26 16.95
N VAL A 391 0.25 1.89 16.04
CA VAL A 391 1.12 2.86 15.39
C VAL A 391 0.37 3.50 14.24
N GLY A 392 -0.12 4.72 14.47
CA GLY A 392 -0.61 5.60 13.40
C GLY A 392 0.54 6.26 12.62
N ARG A 393 0.19 7.11 11.64
CA ARG A 393 1.17 8.02 11.01
C ARG A 393 1.57 9.09 12.02
N THR A 394 2.67 8.87 12.74
CA THR A 394 3.26 9.90 13.62
C THR A 394 3.80 11.05 12.77
N PHE A 395 3.01 12.11 12.58
CA PHE A 395 3.41 13.37 11.92
C PHE A 395 3.98 14.41 12.90
N ILE A 396 3.87 14.17 14.20
CA ILE A 396 4.29 15.13 15.23
C ILE A 396 5.54 14.59 15.90
N GLU A 397 6.74 14.98 15.44
CA GLU A 397 7.95 14.80 16.27
C GLU A 397 9.09 15.76 15.90
N PRO A 398 9.37 16.82 16.70
CA PRO A 398 10.17 17.97 16.26
C PRO A 398 11.70 17.83 16.39
N SER A 399 12.27 16.66 16.71
CA SER A 399 13.72 16.54 16.94
C SER A 399 14.39 15.34 16.25
N GLN A 400 15.51 15.62 15.57
CA GLN A 400 16.33 14.64 14.84
C GLN A 400 16.80 13.46 15.73
N LYS A 401 16.94 13.68 17.05
CA LYS A 401 17.39 12.65 18.02
C LYS A 401 16.35 11.58 18.34
N ILE A 402 15.06 11.81 18.04
CA ILE A 402 13.97 10.86 18.32
C ILE A 402 13.54 10.09 17.06
N ARG A 403 13.91 10.55 15.85
CA ARG A 403 13.60 9.85 14.57
C ARG A 403 14.17 8.42 14.49
N ASP A 404 15.21 8.10 15.25
CA ASP A 404 15.76 6.74 15.37
C ASP A 404 14.81 5.76 16.10
N PHE A 405 13.75 6.24 16.75
CA PHE A 405 12.75 5.39 17.42
C PHE A 405 11.67 4.83 16.49
N GLY A 406 11.59 5.25 15.22
CA GLY A 406 10.50 4.84 14.33
C GLY A 406 10.32 3.32 14.21
N VAL A 407 11.42 2.55 14.11
CA VAL A 407 11.35 1.08 14.10
C VAL A 407 11.01 0.52 15.48
N LYS A 408 11.49 1.12 16.57
CA LYS A 408 11.16 0.69 17.95
C LYS A 408 9.70 0.95 18.33
N LEU A 409 9.07 1.95 17.72
CA LEU A 409 7.63 2.21 17.85
C LEU A 409 6.83 1.15 17.10
N LYS A 410 7.30 0.74 15.91
CA LYS A 410 6.63 -0.25 15.04
C LYS A 410 6.85 -1.71 15.48
N LEU A 411 8.04 -2.06 15.93
CA LEU A 411 8.49 -3.42 16.19
C LEU A 411 9.14 -3.54 17.58
N ALA A 412 8.65 -4.48 18.37
CA ALA A 412 9.18 -4.80 19.69
C ALA A 412 9.84 -6.20 19.69
N PRO A 413 11.11 -6.33 20.10
CA PRO A 413 11.78 -7.63 20.16
C PRO A 413 11.41 -8.41 21.42
N VAL A 414 11.23 -9.73 21.28
CA VAL A 414 10.97 -10.64 22.40
C VAL A 414 12.29 -11.22 22.89
N ARG A 415 12.91 -10.57 23.89
CA ARG A 415 14.23 -10.95 24.43
C ARG A 415 14.33 -12.45 24.79
N ALA A 416 13.30 -13.02 25.41
CA ALA A 416 13.26 -14.44 25.78
C ALA A 416 13.39 -15.41 24.58
N VAL A 417 13.01 -14.95 23.37
CA VAL A 417 13.17 -15.73 22.14
C VAL A 417 14.59 -15.59 21.57
N LEU A 418 15.21 -14.42 21.71
CA LEU A 418 16.41 -13.99 20.97
C LEU A 418 17.72 -14.12 21.76
N GLU A 419 17.69 -13.95 23.08
CA GLU A 419 18.89 -13.84 23.91
C GLU A 419 19.79 -15.08 23.83
N GLY A 420 21.06 -14.88 23.46
CA GLY A 420 22.08 -15.92 23.31
C GLY A 420 21.96 -16.80 22.05
N LYS A 421 20.95 -16.58 21.20
CA LYS A 421 20.66 -17.46 20.05
C LYS A 421 21.23 -16.96 18.73
N ARG A 422 21.48 -17.90 17.82
CA ARG A 422 21.70 -17.67 16.38
C ARG A 422 20.33 -17.60 15.71
N VAL A 423 20.01 -16.45 15.13
CA VAL A 423 18.66 -16.12 14.65
C VAL A 423 18.67 -16.01 13.14
N VAL A 424 17.83 -16.79 12.46
CA VAL A 424 17.44 -16.47 11.08
C VAL A 424 16.24 -15.53 11.12
N VAL A 425 16.35 -14.43 10.40
CA VAL A 425 15.29 -13.42 10.25
C VAL A 425 14.86 -13.41 8.80
N VAL A 426 13.61 -13.78 8.55
CA VAL A 426 13.04 -13.77 7.20
C VAL A 426 12.25 -12.48 6.98
N ASP A 427 12.54 -11.81 5.88
CA ASP A 427 11.87 -10.60 5.41
C ASP A 427 11.45 -10.79 3.94
N ASP A 428 10.49 -10.01 3.44
CA ASP A 428 10.00 -10.17 2.07
C ASP A 428 10.97 -9.60 1.03
N SER A 429 11.53 -8.41 1.27
CA SER A 429 12.34 -7.67 0.30
C SER A 429 13.31 -6.70 0.99
N ILE A 430 14.29 -6.19 0.25
CA ILE A 430 15.15 -5.09 0.67
C ILE A 430 15.21 -4.07 -0.47
N VAL A 431 14.83 -2.82 -0.19
CA VAL A 431 14.81 -1.72 -1.18
C VAL A 431 16.02 -0.82 -1.02
N ARG A 432 16.10 -0.04 0.07
CA ARG A 432 17.21 0.85 0.45
C ARG A 432 18.04 0.27 1.59
N GLY A 433 17.48 -0.67 2.37
CA GLY A 433 18.16 -1.43 3.44
C GLY A 433 18.33 -0.71 4.78
N THR A 434 17.82 0.52 4.90
CA THR A 434 17.80 1.29 6.14
C THR A 434 16.93 0.66 7.22
N THR A 435 15.77 0.10 6.86
CA THR A 435 14.88 -0.60 7.79
C THR A 435 15.50 -1.92 8.23
N SER A 436 16.04 -2.70 7.30
CA SER A 436 16.74 -3.95 7.61
C SER A 436 17.93 -3.72 8.55
N SER A 437 18.71 -2.66 8.35
CA SER A 437 19.81 -2.26 9.25
C SER A 437 19.32 -1.99 10.67
N LYS A 438 18.19 -1.28 10.82
CA LYS A 438 17.58 -1.00 12.13
C LYS A 438 17.03 -2.27 12.79
N ILE A 439 16.41 -3.17 12.03
CA ILE A 439 15.90 -4.45 12.52
C ILE A 439 17.05 -5.34 13.03
N VAL A 440 18.12 -5.47 12.26
CA VAL A 440 19.30 -6.25 12.69
C VAL A 440 19.89 -5.68 13.99
N ARG A 441 20.04 -4.35 14.09
CA ARG A 441 20.49 -3.68 15.33
C ARG A 441 19.54 -3.92 16.50
N LEU A 442 18.23 -3.92 16.27
CA LEU A 442 17.21 -4.19 17.29
C LEU A 442 17.33 -5.61 17.84
N ILE A 443 17.51 -6.60 16.96
CA ILE A 443 17.65 -8.02 17.31
C ILE A 443 18.96 -8.27 18.06
N LYS A 444 20.09 -7.71 17.58
CA LYS A 444 21.38 -7.77 18.30
C LYS A 444 21.28 -7.08 19.66
N GLY A 445 20.62 -5.94 19.74
CA GLY A 445 20.36 -5.22 21.00
C GLY A 445 19.48 -5.99 21.99
N ALA A 446 18.66 -6.93 21.51
CA ALA A 446 17.88 -7.85 22.34
C ALA A 446 18.68 -9.10 22.78
N GLY A 447 19.97 -9.18 22.45
CA GLY A 447 20.89 -10.22 22.93
C GLY A 447 21.13 -11.38 21.97
N ALA A 448 20.72 -11.29 20.70
CA ALA A 448 21.04 -12.32 19.71
C ALA A 448 22.55 -12.45 19.49
N LYS A 449 23.05 -13.68 19.42
CA LYS A 449 24.46 -14.00 19.19
C LYS A 449 24.86 -13.74 17.73
N GLU A 450 24.04 -14.20 16.80
CA GLU A 450 24.23 -14.09 15.36
C GLU A 450 22.87 -13.76 14.71
N VAL A 451 22.87 -12.94 13.65
CA VAL A 451 21.67 -12.55 12.90
C VAL A 451 21.88 -12.81 11.41
N HIS A 452 21.15 -13.78 10.88
CA HIS A 452 21.20 -14.20 9.47
C HIS A 452 19.94 -13.74 8.75
N MET A 453 20.08 -12.77 7.83
CA MET A 453 18.96 -12.27 7.04
C MET A 453 18.68 -13.19 5.85
N ARG A 454 17.41 -13.46 5.61
CA ARG A 454 16.91 -14.23 4.45
C ARG A 454 15.76 -13.49 3.80
N ILE A 455 15.90 -13.15 2.52
CA ILE A 455 14.98 -12.26 1.83
C ILE A 455 14.18 -13.05 0.80
N ALA A 456 12.85 -13.13 0.97
CA ALA A 456 11.92 -13.91 0.16
C ALA A 456 11.61 -13.28 -1.21
N SER A 457 12.60 -12.57 -1.76
CA SER A 457 12.59 -11.91 -3.06
C SER A 457 14.01 -11.95 -3.64
N PRO A 458 14.16 -11.96 -4.97
CA PRO A 458 15.40 -11.58 -5.62
C PRO A 458 15.80 -10.14 -5.29
N PRO A 459 17.08 -9.76 -5.50
CA PRO A 459 17.54 -8.39 -5.33
C PRO A 459 16.81 -7.43 -6.28
N ILE A 460 16.29 -6.32 -5.75
CA ILE A 460 15.56 -5.31 -6.53
C ILE A 460 16.60 -4.36 -7.14
N ILE A 461 16.83 -4.48 -8.45
CA ILE A 461 17.84 -3.70 -9.18
C ILE A 461 17.21 -2.60 -10.06
N GLY A 462 15.92 -2.72 -10.37
CA GLY A 462 15.20 -1.81 -11.25
C GLY A 462 13.93 -1.28 -10.61
N SER A 463 13.64 0.00 -10.83
CA SER A 463 12.38 0.61 -10.46
C SER A 463 11.21 0.04 -11.28
N CYS A 464 10.03 -0.02 -10.68
CA CYS A 464 8.81 -0.41 -11.35
C CYS A 464 8.19 0.79 -12.10
N TYR A 465 7.70 0.55 -13.31
CA TYR A 465 6.95 1.54 -14.09
C TYR A 465 5.48 1.14 -14.31
N TYR A 466 5.02 0.11 -13.61
CA TYR A 466 3.73 -0.53 -13.82
C TYR A 466 2.78 -0.35 -12.64
N GLY A 467 3.03 0.62 -11.77
CA GLY A 467 2.19 0.92 -10.62
C GLY A 467 2.65 0.28 -9.31
N VAL A 468 3.95 0.22 -9.08
CA VAL A 468 4.51 0.06 -7.74
C VAL A 468 5.37 1.28 -7.47
N ASP A 469 5.19 1.91 -6.31
CA ASP A 469 6.07 2.95 -5.82
C ASP A 469 7.40 2.34 -5.42
N THR A 470 8.35 2.42 -6.35
CA THR A 470 9.75 2.07 -6.11
C THR A 470 10.58 3.33 -6.22
N PRO A 471 11.61 3.51 -5.38
CA PRO A 471 12.52 4.62 -5.52
C PRO A 471 13.31 4.57 -6.84
N SER A 472 14.07 5.62 -7.12
CA SER A 472 14.97 5.67 -8.28
C SER A 472 16.01 4.54 -8.24
N ARG A 473 16.53 4.16 -9.40
CA ARG A 473 17.53 3.08 -9.50
C ARG A 473 18.77 3.37 -8.65
N GLU A 474 19.14 4.63 -8.52
CA GLU A 474 20.30 5.07 -7.75
C GLU A 474 20.08 4.93 -6.24
N GLU A 475 18.84 4.91 -5.77
CA GLU A 475 18.50 4.74 -4.36
C GLU A 475 18.43 3.26 -3.94
N LEU A 476 18.16 2.35 -4.90
CA LEU A 476 18.09 0.91 -4.66
C LEU A 476 19.45 0.37 -4.19
N ILE A 477 19.46 -0.31 -3.04
CA ILE A 477 20.69 -0.83 -2.45
C ILE A 477 21.32 -1.91 -3.32
N SER A 478 20.51 -2.80 -3.90
CA SER A 478 21.00 -3.89 -4.75
C SER A 478 21.49 -3.43 -6.12
N ASN A 479 21.19 -2.19 -6.52
CA ASN A 479 21.78 -1.59 -7.71
C ASN A 479 23.15 -0.92 -7.41
N ARG A 480 23.39 -0.53 -6.15
CA ARG A 480 24.65 0.11 -5.72
C ARG A 480 25.66 -0.86 -5.11
N PHE A 481 25.18 -1.89 -4.44
CA PHE A 481 25.97 -2.78 -3.60
C PHE A 481 25.83 -4.23 -4.05
N SER A 482 26.93 -4.97 -3.93
CA SER A 482 26.88 -6.43 -3.99
C SER A 482 26.09 -6.99 -2.79
N VAL A 483 25.78 -8.29 -2.82
CA VAL A 483 25.14 -8.96 -1.67
C VAL A 483 26.02 -8.86 -0.42
N GLU A 484 27.34 -8.96 -0.57
CA GLU A 484 28.28 -8.88 0.55
C GLU A 484 28.38 -7.44 1.11
N ASP A 485 28.43 -6.44 0.24
CA ASP A 485 28.40 -5.04 0.68
C ASP A 485 27.07 -4.69 1.37
N THR A 486 25.96 -5.24 0.86
CA THR A 486 24.63 -5.10 1.48
C THR A 486 24.60 -5.75 2.86
N ARG A 487 25.18 -6.95 3.01
CA ARG A 487 25.31 -7.66 4.30
C ARG A 487 26.06 -6.81 5.32
N ILE A 488 27.19 -6.23 4.92
CA ILE A 488 28.01 -5.34 5.75
C ILE A 488 27.20 -4.09 6.14
N PHE A 489 26.52 -3.47 5.17
CA PHE A 489 25.73 -2.26 5.38
C PHE A 489 24.60 -2.46 6.42
N ILE A 490 23.85 -3.56 6.33
CA ILE A 490 22.78 -3.86 7.29
C ILE A 490 23.31 -4.42 8.62
N GLY A 491 24.58 -4.83 8.67
CA GLY A 491 25.23 -5.37 9.88
C GLY A 491 24.84 -6.80 10.23
N ALA A 492 24.39 -7.58 9.24
CA ALA A 492 24.02 -8.99 9.42
C ALA A 492 25.24 -9.92 9.34
N ASP A 493 25.16 -11.07 10.00
CA ASP A 493 26.22 -12.10 10.01
C ASP A 493 26.22 -12.89 8.69
N SER A 494 25.04 -13.14 8.10
CA SER A 494 24.90 -13.56 6.70
C SER A 494 23.66 -12.94 6.06
N LEU A 495 23.66 -12.82 4.74
CA LEU A 495 22.54 -12.34 3.94
C LEU A 495 22.39 -13.25 2.71
N ALA A 496 21.16 -13.67 2.42
CA ALA A 496 20.84 -14.33 1.17
C ALA A 496 19.47 -13.86 0.65
N PHE A 497 19.39 -13.70 -0.66
CA PHE A 497 18.16 -13.41 -1.40
C PHE A 497 17.65 -14.68 -2.08
N LEU A 498 16.36 -14.71 -2.39
CA LEU A 498 15.78 -15.77 -3.21
C LEU A 498 16.37 -15.66 -4.63
N PRO A 499 17.02 -16.69 -5.18
CA PRO A 499 17.57 -16.61 -6.53
C PRO A 499 16.47 -16.41 -7.58
N LEU A 500 16.67 -15.48 -8.52
CA LEU A 500 15.68 -15.20 -9.57
C LEU A 500 15.35 -16.43 -10.41
N GLU A 501 16.35 -17.26 -10.75
CA GLU A 501 16.12 -18.48 -11.51
C GLU A 501 15.27 -19.48 -10.73
N LYS A 502 15.43 -19.59 -9.41
CA LYS A 502 14.60 -20.46 -8.57
C LYS A 502 13.15 -19.96 -8.45
N LEU A 503 12.97 -18.64 -8.46
CA LEU A 503 11.63 -18.04 -8.57
C LEU A 503 10.98 -18.39 -9.91
N ARG A 504 11.74 -18.38 -11.01
CA ARG A 504 11.26 -18.79 -12.35
C ARG A 504 10.97 -20.29 -12.41
N ASP A 505 11.82 -21.12 -11.81
CA ASP A 505 11.60 -22.57 -11.73
C ASP A 505 10.27 -22.91 -11.02
N LEU A 506 9.88 -22.15 -9.99
CA LEU A 506 8.59 -22.32 -9.32
C LEU A 506 7.39 -21.96 -10.21
N LEU A 507 7.60 -21.05 -11.17
CA LEU A 507 6.58 -20.68 -12.15
C LEU A 507 6.52 -21.68 -13.31
N VAL A 508 7.57 -22.49 -13.51
CA VAL A 508 7.66 -23.52 -14.55
C VAL A 508 7.32 -22.91 -15.92
N GLU A 509 6.33 -23.44 -16.63
CA GLU A 509 5.87 -22.95 -17.94
C GLU A 509 5.22 -21.56 -17.86
N GLU A 510 4.76 -21.14 -16.68
CA GLU A 510 4.20 -19.81 -16.45
C GLU A 510 5.26 -18.73 -16.27
N ALA A 511 6.55 -19.07 -16.13
CA ALA A 511 7.60 -18.07 -15.87
C ALA A 511 7.61 -16.91 -16.89
N PRO A 512 7.47 -17.14 -18.21
CA PRO A 512 7.39 -16.07 -19.19
C PRO A 512 6.13 -15.20 -19.07
N THR A 513 5.12 -15.65 -18.32
CA THR A 513 3.84 -14.95 -18.14
C THR A 513 3.84 -13.94 -16.99
N PHE A 514 4.94 -13.87 -16.23
CA PHE A 514 5.12 -12.93 -15.13
C PHE A 514 6.12 -11.82 -15.51
N CYS A 515 5.86 -10.61 -15.02
CA CYS A 515 6.79 -9.51 -15.04
C CYS A 515 7.75 -9.64 -13.86
N ASP A 516 9.05 -9.75 -14.16
CA ASP A 516 10.14 -9.75 -13.20
C ASP A 516 11.10 -8.55 -13.40
N ALA A 517 10.63 -7.49 -14.10
CA ALA A 517 11.45 -6.37 -14.55
C ALA A 517 12.22 -5.65 -13.43
N CYS A 518 11.70 -5.65 -12.21
CA CYS A 518 12.36 -5.07 -11.04
C CYS A 518 13.63 -5.84 -10.63
N PHE A 519 13.74 -7.11 -11.05
CA PHE A 519 14.87 -8.02 -10.80
C PHE A 519 15.72 -8.26 -12.04
N SER A 520 15.10 -8.29 -13.23
CA SER A 520 15.77 -8.62 -14.49
C SER A 520 16.19 -7.40 -15.30
N GLY A 521 15.58 -6.24 -15.05
CA GLY A 521 15.71 -5.04 -15.90
C GLY A 521 14.99 -5.14 -17.25
N ASN A 522 14.28 -6.24 -17.52
CA ASN A 522 13.61 -6.48 -18.79
C ASN A 522 12.13 -6.05 -18.73
N TYR A 523 11.86 -4.83 -19.18
CA TYR A 523 10.53 -4.24 -19.20
C TYR A 523 9.76 -4.66 -20.45
N ALA A 524 8.53 -5.17 -20.28
CA ALA A 524 7.71 -5.62 -21.39
C ALA A 524 7.15 -4.47 -22.25
N VAL A 525 6.94 -3.31 -21.62
CA VAL A 525 6.61 -2.05 -22.30
C VAL A 525 7.85 -1.15 -22.24
N PRO A 526 8.36 -0.65 -23.39
CA PRO A 526 9.52 0.23 -23.43
C PRO A 526 9.31 1.50 -22.61
N VAL A 527 10.29 1.83 -21.77
CA VAL A 527 10.27 3.05 -20.95
C VAL A 527 11.06 4.12 -21.71
N ARG A 528 10.38 5.18 -22.15
CA ARG A 528 10.99 6.24 -22.98
C ARG A 528 11.68 7.35 -22.16
N ASP A 529 11.35 7.46 -20.87
CA ASP A 529 11.91 8.41 -19.92
C ASP A 529 12.44 7.66 -18.68
N ASP A 530 13.76 7.61 -18.49
CA ASP A 530 14.42 6.92 -17.34
C ASP A 530 14.20 7.60 -15.98
N LYS A 531 13.38 8.66 -15.91
CA LYS A 531 13.06 9.33 -14.65
C LYS A 531 11.78 8.75 -14.06
N VAL A 532 11.97 7.78 -13.16
CA VAL A 532 10.99 7.42 -12.14
C VAL A 532 10.60 8.69 -11.39
N LYS A 533 9.30 8.97 -11.25
CA LYS A 533 8.82 10.13 -10.49
C LYS A 533 9.25 9.96 -9.03
N ARG A 534 9.93 10.95 -8.44
CA ARG A 534 10.27 10.92 -7.02
C ARG A 534 9.05 11.27 -6.18
N VAL A 535 8.96 10.70 -4.98
CA VAL A 535 8.07 11.22 -3.94
C VAL A 535 8.45 12.68 -3.70
N GLY A 536 7.51 13.60 -3.93
CA GLY A 536 7.78 15.04 -3.81
C GLY A 536 8.37 15.72 -5.04
N ASP A 537 8.45 15.05 -6.21
CA ASP A 537 8.62 15.79 -7.47
C ASP A 537 7.42 16.74 -7.63
N PHE A 538 7.66 18.02 -7.31
CA PHE A 538 6.75 19.12 -7.57
C PHE A 538 6.61 19.25 -9.09
N VAL A 539 5.67 18.50 -9.67
CA VAL A 539 5.05 18.95 -10.91
C VAL A 539 4.30 20.22 -10.52
N ASP A 540 4.80 21.35 -10.98
CA ASP A 540 4.06 22.61 -10.99
C ASP A 540 2.69 22.30 -11.59
N ASP A 541 1.67 22.22 -10.74
CA ASP A 541 0.30 21.96 -11.13
C ASP A 541 -0.35 23.20 -11.74
N GLY A 542 0.44 24.26 -11.96
CA GLY A 542 0.01 25.56 -12.47
C GLY A 542 -0.85 26.33 -11.47
N LEU A 543 -1.10 25.80 -10.27
CA LEU A 543 -2.01 26.37 -9.28
C LEU A 543 -1.28 26.92 -8.06
N ASN A 544 -0.09 26.39 -7.75
CA ASN A 544 0.79 26.97 -6.75
C ASN A 544 1.88 27.79 -7.44
N GLY A 545 1.55 29.04 -7.75
CA GLY A 545 2.51 30.02 -8.27
C GLY A 545 3.81 30.00 -7.45
N ARG A 546 4.95 30.06 -8.16
CA ARG A 546 6.28 30.14 -7.54
C ARG A 546 6.28 31.24 -6.48
N VAL A 547 6.31 30.87 -5.20
CA VAL A 547 6.72 31.81 -4.15
C VAL A 547 8.23 31.95 -4.27
N ALA A 548 8.67 32.71 -5.28
CA ALA A 548 10.02 33.23 -5.30
C ALA A 548 10.11 34.24 -4.16
N SER A 549 10.77 33.85 -3.08
CA SER A 549 11.27 34.75 -2.05
C SER A 549 12.19 35.77 -2.72
N GLY A 550 11.65 36.95 -3.01
CA GLY A 550 12.35 37.98 -3.77
C GLY A 550 11.67 39.34 -3.71
N TRP A 551 11.13 39.72 -2.55
CA TRP A 551 10.71 41.09 -2.27
C TRP A 551 11.18 41.48 -0.88
N ASN A 552 12.45 41.84 -0.78
CA ASN A 552 12.96 42.78 0.22
C ASN A 552 14.37 43.23 -0.18
N THR A 553 14.45 44.12 -1.17
CA THR A 553 15.46 45.17 -1.16
C THR A 553 14.69 46.48 -1.14
N SER A 554 14.49 46.96 0.09
CA SER A 554 14.09 48.32 0.39
C SER A 554 14.96 49.30 -0.38
N SER A 555 14.30 50.16 -1.14
CA SER A 555 14.78 51.45 -1.60
C SER A 555 15.42 52.23 -0.44
N GLN A 556 16.74 52.38 -0.48
CA GLN A 556 17.38 53.59 0.04
C GLN A 556 17.75 54.44 -1.16
N GLY A 557 17.06 55.58 -1.27
CA GLY A 557 17.46 56.64 -2.17
C GLY A 557 18.72 57.31 -1.62
N GLU A 558 19.69 57.51 -2.49
CA GLU A 558 20.58 58.65 -2.40
C GLU A 558 20.12 59.70 -3.41
N SER A 559 20.08 60.92 -2.89
CA SER A 559 19.60 62.18 -3.45
C SER A 559 20.34 62.65 -4.70
N GLN A 560 19.57 63.15 -5.67
CA GLN A 560 19.80 64.49 -6.21
C GLN A 560 18.53 65.32 -5.95
N GLY A 561 18.69 66.43 -5.22
CA GLY A 561 17.64 67.38 -4.88
C GLY A 561 17.54 67.62 -3.38
#